data_AF-A0A353Q820-F1
#
_entry.id   AF-A0A353Q820-F1
#
_cell.length_a   1.000
_cell.length_b   1.000
_cell.length_c   1.000
_cell.angle_alpha   90.00
_cell.angle_beta   90.00
_cell.angle_gamma   90.00
#
_symmetry.space_group_name_H-M   'P 1'
#
loop_
_entity.id
_entity.type
_entity.pdbx_description
1 polymer ?
#
loop_
_entity_poly.entity_id
_entity_poly.type
_entity_poly.pdbx_seq_one_letter_code
_entity_poly.pdbx_strand_id
1 'polypeptide(L)' 'METKKLENPTLPDFLPHGWKTEVAKVLGVHPITIKRSLQKGGGMMYDRIVKTAAAKYGKKQEVKHE' A
#
# COMPACT_ATOMS: atom_id res chain seq x y z
N MET A 1 6.68 26.27 8.69
CA MET A 1 7.09 24.90 8.33
C MET A 1 5.82 24.13 8.04
N GLU A 2 5.46 23.99 6.76
CA GLU A 2 4.30 23.20 6.38
C GLU A 2 4.56 21.74 6.77
N THR A 3 3.88 21.30 7.82
CA THR A 3 3.78 19.88 8.13
C THR A 3 2.96 19.27 6.99
N LYS A 4 3.63 18.82 5.92
CA LYS A 4 3.04 17.94 4.90
C LYS A 4 2.44 16.77 5.67
N LYS A 5 1.13 16.85 5.93
CA LYS A 5 0.36 15.73 6.47
C LYS A 5 0.66 14.59 5.51
N LEU A 6 1.38 13.59 6.00
CA LEU A 6 1.57 12.32 5.30
C LEU A 6 0.17 11.88 4.93
N GLU A 7 -0.20 12.07 3.67
CA GLU A 7 -1.51 11.67 3.17
C GLU A 7 -1.66 10.21 3.56
N ASN A 8 -2.75 9.90 4.26
CA ASN A 8 -3.02 8.53 4.71
C ASN A 8 -2.72 7.61 3.54
N PRO A 9 -1.82 6.62 3.69
CA PRO A 9 -1.37 5.87 2.55
C PRO A 9 -2.58 5.23 1.89
N THR A 10 -2.94 5.73 0.71
CA THR A 10 -4.07 5.27 -0.07
C THR A 10 -3.59 4.16 -0.99
N LEU A 11 -4.48 3.19 -1.22
CA LEU A 11 -4.21 2.18 -2.22
C LEU A 11 -3.97 2.85 -3.59
N PRO A 12 -3.01 2.38 -4.39
CA PRO A 12 -2.86 2.82 -5.77
C PRO A 12 -4.18 2.62 -6.54
N ASP A 13 -4.52 3.58 -7.41
CA ASP A 13 -5.78 3.55 -8.19
C ASP A 13 -5.90 2.32 -9.11
N PHE A 14 -4.76 1.81 -9.58
CA PHE A 14 -4.71 0.65 -10.46
C PHE A 14 -3.91 -0.48 -9.83
N LEU A 15 -4.59 -1.60 -9.58
CA LEU A 15 -3.98 -2.81 -9.06
C LEU A 15 -4.44 -4.02 -9.89
N PRO A 16 -3.51 -4.85 -10.39
CA PRO A 16 -3.86 -5.98 -11.26
C PRO A 16 -4.63 -7.07 -10.49
N HIS A 17 -5.39 -7.88 -11.21
CA HIS A 17 -6.12 -8.99 -10.60
C HIS A 17 -5.15 -9.93 -9.87
N GLY A 18 -5.43 -10.25 -8.60
CA GLY A 18 -4.55 -11.08 -7.77
C GLY A 18 -3.39 -10.35 -7.06
N TRP A 19 -3.28 -9.02 -7.17
CA TRP A 19 -2.23 -8.23 -6.50
C TRP A 19 -2.13 -8.49 -4.98
N LYS A 20 -3.26 -8.77 -4.31
CA LYS A 20 -3.29 -9.09 -2.88
C LYS A 20 -2.45 -10.31 -2.55
N THR A 21 -2.45 -11.31 -3.42
CA THR A 21 -1.66 -12.54 -3.28
C THR A 21 -0.18 -12.26 -3.46
N GLU A 22 0.16 -11.40 -4.41
CA GLU A 22 1.55 -11.00 -4.63
C GLU A 22 2.10 -10.15 -3.47
N VAL A 23 1.33 -9.18 -2.98
CA VAL A 23 1.71 -8.38 -1.80
C VAL A 23 1.77 -9.26 -0.55
N ALA A 24 0.87 -10.23 -0.40
CA ALA A 24 0.92 -11.24 0.65
C ALA A 24 2.23 -12.04 0.62
N LYS A 25 2.66 -12.49 -0.57
CA LYS A 25 3.94 -13.18 -0.76
C LYS A 25 5.13 -12.30 -0.38
N VAL A 26 5.15 -11.04 -0.82
CA VAL A 26 6.24 -10.10 -0.50
C VAL A 26 6.32 -9.79 1.00
N LEU A 27 5.17 -9.64 1.66
CA LEU A 27 5.10 -9.39 3.10
C LEU A 27 5.22 -10.64 3.96
N GLY A 28 5.26 -11.84 3.35
CA GLY A 28 5.29 -13.11 4.08
C GLY A 28 4.05 -13.39 4.93
N VAL A 29 2.88 -12.88 4.52
CA VAL A 29 1.62 -13.03 5.27
C VAL A 29 0.56 -13.75 4.46
N HIS A 30 -0.47 -14.27 5.13
CA HIS A 30 -1.60 -14.88 4.44
C HIS A 30 -2.45 -13.82 3.71
N PRO A 31 -2.99 -14.09 2.50
CA PRO A 31 -3.86 -13.14 1.78
C PRO A 31 -5.10 -12.70 2.58
N ILE A 32 -5.58 -13.54 3.51
CA ILE A 32 -6.68 -13.17 4.44
C ILE A 32 -6.25 -12.03 5.36
N THR A 33 -5.00 -11.99 5.81
CA THR A 33 -4.46 -10.90 6.63
C THR A 33 -4.47 -9.59 5.87
N ILE A 34 -4.13 -9.62 4.57
CA ILE A 34 -4.26 -8.47 3.67
C ILE A 34 -5.72 -8.02 3.62
N LYS A 35 -6.66 -8.93 3.32
CA LYS A 35 -8.10 -8.62 3.25
C LYS A 35 -8.63 -7.99 4.55
N ARG A 36 -8.31 -8.57 5.71
CA ARG A 36 -8.73 -8.07 7.02
C ARG A 36 -8.15 -6.68 7.33
N SER A 37 -6.88 -6.46 6.99
CA SER A 37 -6.22 -5.17 7.18
C SER A 37 -6.82 -4.09 6.28
N LEU A 38 -7.16 -4.43 5.04
CA LEU A 38 -7.87 -3.54 4.11
C LEU A 38 -9.29 -3.23 4.60
N GLN A 39 -10.02 -4.22 5.10
CA GLN A 39 -11.36 -4.01 5.68
C GLN A 39 -11.33 -3.12 6.92
N LYS A 40 -10.26 -3.22 7.74
CA LYS A 40 -10.06 -2.35 8.89
C LYS A 40 -9.74 -0.91 8.48
N GLY A 41 -9.17 -0.72 7.28
CA GLY A 41 -8.89 0.61 6.72
C GLY A 41 -7.80 1.40 7.45
N GLY A 42 -6.98 0.76 8.29
CA GLY A 42 -5.93 1.46 9.02
C GLY A 42 -5.07 0.59 9.95
N GLY A 43 -3.99 1.19 10.42
CA GLY A 43 -2.99 0.60 11.31
C GLY A 43 -1.76 0.05 10.58
N MET A 44 -0.72 -0.28 11.34
CA MET A 44 0.62 -0.59 10.83
C MET A 44 0.65 -1.62 9.69
N MET A 45 -0.23 -2.63 9.74
CA MET A 45 -0.30 -3.63 8.68
C MET A 45 -0.88 -3.07 7.38
N TYR A 46 -1.90 -2.22 7.48
CA TYR A 46 -2.47 -1.52 6.34
C TYR A 46 -1.41 -0.61 5.68
N ASP A 47 -0.66 0.16 6.47
CA ASP A 47 0.44 1.00 5.95
C ASP A 47 1.49 0.19 5.20
N ARG A 48 1.88 -0.98 5.73
CA ARG A 48 2.84 -1.88 5.07
C ARG A 48 2.29 -2.43 3.76
N ILE A 49 1.00 -2.79 3.71
CA ILE A 49 0.33 -3.27 2.50
C ILE A 49 0.34 -2.18 1.44
N VAL A 50 -0.05 -0.97 1.79
CA VAL A 50 -0.11 0.15 0.85
C VAL A 50 1.28 0.51 0.34
N LYS A 51 2.29 0.63 1.21
CA LYS A 51 3.68 0.88 0.78
C LYS A 51 4.20 -0.19 -0.17
N THR A 52 3.89 -1.45 0.09
CA THR A 52 4.32 -2.56 -0.77
C THR A 52 3.59 -2.55 -2.11
N ALA A 53 2.27 -2.32 -2.09
CA ALA A 53 1.47 -2.21 -3.30
C ALA A 53 1.91 -1.00 -4.14
N ALA A 54 2.19 0.15 -3.52
CA ALA A 54 2.70 1.34 -4.18
C ALA A 54 4.10 1.15 -4.75
N ALA A 55 5.02 0.51 -4.02
CA ALA A 55 6.35 0.23 -4.51
C ALA A 55 6.35 -0.74 -5.70
N LYS A 56 5.40 -1.68 -5.73
CA LYS A 56 5.34 -2.74 -6.76
C LYS A 56 4.50 -2.35 -7.99
N TYR A 57 3.36 -1.69 -7.78
CA TYR A 57 2.37 -1.38 -8.83
C TYR A 57 2.07 0.11 -8.96
N GLY A 58 2.35 0.91 -7.93
CA GLY A 58 2.31 2.35 -8.08
C GLY A 58 3.28 2.74 -9.18
N LYS A 59 2.81 3.55 -10.14
CA LYS A 59 3.74 4.32 -10.98
C LYS A 59 4.69 4.99 -10.00
N LYS A 60 5.99 4.92 -10.23
CA LYS A 60 6.96 5.77 -9.53
C LYS A 60 6.43 7.20 -9.69
N GLN A 61 5.71 7.72 -8.70
CA GLN A 61 5.73 9.14 -8.47
C GLN A 61 7.16 9.35 -8.02
N GLU A 62 8.04 9.53 -9.01
CA GLU A 62 9.22 10.34 -8.85
C GLU A 62 8.75 11.55 -8.06
N VAL A 63 9.19 11.61 -6.81
CA VAL A 63 9.09 12.81 -6.02
C VAL A 63 9.88 13.84 -6.83
N LYS A 64 9.19 14.57 -7.71
CA LYS A 64 9.74 15.75 -8.36
C LYS A 64 10.00 16.73 -7.23
N HIS A 65 11.24 16.72 -6.77
CA HIS A 65 11.81 17.81 -6.02
C HIS A 65 12.12 18.88 -7.08
N GLU A 66 11.24 19.87 -7.21
CA GLU A 66 11.56 21.17 -7.81
C GLU A 66 11.98 22.12 -6.68
#